data_AF-A0A7W8JVQ3-F1
#
_entry.id   AF-A0A7W8JVQ3-F1
#
_cell.length_a   1.000
_cell.length_b   1.000
_cell.length_c   1.000
_cell.angle_alpha   90.00
_cell.angle_beta   90.00
_cell.angle_gamma   90.00
#
_symmetry.space_group_name_H-M   'P 1'
#
loop_
_entity.id
_entity.type
_entity.pdbx_description
1 polymer ?
#
loop_
_entity_poly.entity_id
_entity_poly.type
_entity_poly.pdbx_seq_one_letter_code
_entity_poly.pdbx_strand_id
1 'polypeptide(L)'
;MSPTVLAIPEADRTPAVLVHLSPLAGFLLPTLGNVLGPLVAWLALRDRSPALNQQGKEALNFQLSMWVYGVVIGVLAFALFSLGVIGGALGTAAGSEDLGIFAFLGTFAAFFVFFVPLLLLLSIIPFIFMIVAVVRVSSGQPYHYPLSIRFVR
;
A
#
# COMPACT_ATOMS: atom_id res chain seq x y z
N MET A 1 -8.99 23.61 -10.36
CA MET A 1 -7.96 23.19 -9.40
C MET A 1 -8.56 23.36 -8.01
N SER A 2 -8.64 22.31 -7.20
CA SER A 2 -9.13 22.46 -5.82
C SER A 2 -8.14 23.35 -5.04
N PRO A 3 -8.61 24.36 -4.28
CA PRO A 3 -7.72 25.23 -3.52
C PRO A 3 -6.93 24.40 -2.51
N THR A 4 -5.61 24.63 -2.45
CA THR A 4 -4.76 24.02 -1.42
C THR A 4 -5.21 24.53 -0.07
N VAL A 5 -5.72 23.64 0.77
CA VAL A 5 -6.10 23.97 2.15
C VAL A 5 -4.84 24.17 2.96
N LEU A 6 -4.72 25.35 3.60
CA LEU A 6 -3.56 25.72 4.41
C LEU A 6 -3.71 25.27 5.88
N ALA A 7 -4.94 25.08 6.35
CA ALA A 7 -5.25 24.61 7.70
C ALA A 7 -6.62 23.91 7.73
N ILE A 8 -6.73 22.85 8.53
CA ILE A 8 -7.98 22.11 8.74
C ILE A 8 -8.80 22.79 9.85
N PRO A 9 -10.03 23.24 9.57
CA PRO A 9 -10.93 23.81 10.57
C PRO A 9 -11.15 22.86 11.74
N GLU A 10 -11.37 23.37 12.95
CA GLU A 10 -11.51 22.57 14.16
C GLU A 10 -12.61 21.49 14.03
N ALA A 11 -13.75 21.86 13.44
CA ALA A 11 -14.87 20.95 13.18
C ALA A 11 -14.52 19.76 12.25
N ASP A 12 -13.48 19.91 11.42
CA ASP A 12 -13.08 18.91 10.43
C ASP A 12 -11.91 18.03 10.89
N ARG A 13 -11.25 18.35 12.01
CA ARG A 13 -10.07 17.61 12.49
C ARG A 13 -10.41 16.16 12.81
N THR A 14 -11.48 15.93 13.55
CA THR A 14 -11.94 14.57 13.91
C THR A 14 -12.36 13.77 12.67
N PRO A 15 -13.21 14.30 11.76
CA PRO A 15 -13.48 13.62 10.49
C PRO A 15 -12.22 13.34 9.64
N ALA A 16 -11.24 14.24 9.61
CA ALA A 16 -9.98 14.02 8.90
C ALA A 16 -9.15 12.88 9.53
N VAL A 17 -9.12 12.77 10.87
CA VAL A 17 -8.52 11.62 11.56
C VAL A 17 -9.21 10.32 11.13
N LEU A 18 -10.54 10.29 11.07
CA LEU A 18 -11.28 9.10 10.63
C LEU A 18 -10.96 8.71 9.18
N VAL A 19 -10.81 9.69 8.28
CA VAL A 19 -10.35 9.45 6.92
C VAL A 19 -8.99 8.74 6.91
N HIS A 20 -8.02 9.20 7.69
CA HIS A 20 -6.69 8.58 7.71
C HIS A 20 -6.61 7.27 8.50
N LEU A 21 -7.52 7.02 9.44
CA LEU A 21 -7.63 5.72 10.13
C LEU A 21 -8.45 4.69 9.35
N SER A 22 -9.27 5.12 8.38
CA SER A 22 -10.11 4.22 7.60
C SER A 22 -9.38 3.09 6.86
N PRO A 23 -8.09 3.20 6.45
CA PRO A 23 -7.36 2.06 5.88
C PRO A 23 -7.23 0.86 6.83
N LEU A 24 -7.41 1.06 8.15
CA LEU A 24 -7.45 -0.04 9.13
C LEU A 24 -8.62 -0.99 8.91
N ALA A 25 -9.62 -0.63 8.09
CA ALA A 25 -10.63 -1.57 7.60
C ALA A 25 -10.00 -2.77 6.85
N GLY A 26 -8.75 -2.66 6.40
CA GLY A 26 -7.95 -3.77 5.88
C GLY A 26 -7.76 -4.94 6.87
N PHE A 27 -7.91 -4.73 8.18
CA PHE A 27 -7.92 -5.82 9.16
C PHE A 27 -9.21 -6.66 9.14
N LEU A 28 -10.34 -6.07 8.71
CA LEU A 28 -11.62 -6.75 8.60
C LEU A 28 -11.80 -7.41 7.23
N LEU A 29 -11.36 -6.72 6.18
CA LEU A 29 -11.37 -7.20 4.81
C LEU A 29 -9.94 -7.19 4.29
N PRO A 30 -9.19 -8.30 4.48
CA PRO A 30 -7.81 -8.39 4.03
C PRO A 30 -7.68 -7.98 2.57
N THR A 31 -6.61 -7.26 2.26
CA THR A 31 -6.28 -6.70 0.93
C THR A 31 -7.22 -5.63 0.39
N LEU A 32 -8.54 -5.66 0.59
CA LEU A 32 -9.46 -4.68 -0.02
C LEU A 32 -9.87 -3.55 0.92
N GLY A 33 -9.94 -3.82 2.22
CA GLY A 33 -10.40 -2.85 3.22
C GLY A 33 -9.49 -1.62 3.35
N ASN A 34 -8.20 -1.76 3.04
CA ASN A 34 -7.25 -0.64 3.07
C ASN A 34 -7.55 0.45 2.02
N VAL A 35 -8.19 0.12 0.90
CA VAL A 35 -8.62 1.06 -0.14
C VAL A 35 -10.10 1.41 0.02
N LEU A 36 -10.95 0.44 0.35
CA LEU A 36 -12.38 0.66 0.53
C LEU A 36 -12.66 1.59 1.72
N GLY A 37 -11.91 1.47 2.82
CA GLY A 37 -12.00 2.37 3.96
C GLY A 37 -11.91 3.85 3.58
N PRO A 38 -10.78 4.31 3.00
CA PRO A 38 -10.62 5.71 2.62
C PRO A 38 -11.53 6.12 1.47
N LEU A 39 -11.89 5.21 0.57
CA LEU A 39 -12.90 5.49 -0.45
C LEU A 39 -14.26 5.82 0.19
N VAL A 40 -14.76 4.97 1.07
CA VAL A 40 -16.04 5.17 1.77
C VAL A 40 -15.98 6.42 2.64
N ALA A 41 -14.91 6.62 3.41
CA ALA A 41 -14.73 7.79 4.25
C ALA A 41 -14.70 9.09 3.42
N TRP A 42 -13.98 9.09 2.29
CA TRP A 42 -13.95 10.23 1.37
C TRP A 42 -15.33 10.51 0.78
N LEU A 43 -16.02 9.50 0.24
CA LEU A 43 -17.35 9.68 -0.34
C LEU A 43 -18.37 10.20 0.67
N ALA A 44 -18.28 9.78 1.93
CA ALA A 44 -19.19 10.21 2.99
C ALA A 44 -18.92 11.64 3.52
N LEU A 45 -17.68 12.15 3.37
CA LEU A 45 -17.23 13.38 4.02
C LEU A 45 -16.80 14.49 3.04
N ARG A 46 -16.57 14.17 1.76
CA ARG A 46 -16.02 15.12 0.75
C ARG A 46 -16.85 16.37 0.55
N ASP A 47 -18.16 16.29 0.72
CA ASP A 47 -19.08 17.41 0.45
C ASP A 47 -19.26 18.32 1.68
N ARG A 48 -18.67 17.96 2.83
CA ARG A 48 -18.72 18.77 4.06
C ARG A 48 -17.79 19.97 4.02
N SER A 49 -16.56 19.78 3.51
CA SER A 49 -15.60 20.88 3.39
C SER A 49 -14.50 20.60 2.36
N PRO A 50 -13.85 21.65 1.82
CA PRO A 50 -12.69 21.49 0.94
C PRO A 50 -11.54 20.72 1.60
N ALA A 51 -11.35 20.86 2.91
CA ALA A 51 -10.31 20.17 3.67
C ALA A 51 -10.52 18.66 3.67
N LEU A 52 -11.75 18.21 3.92
CA LEU A 52 -12.09 16.79 3.93
C LEU A 52 -12.06 16.17 2.54
N ASN A 53 -12.46 16.92 1.51
CA ASN A 53 -12.28 16.49 0.13
C ASN A 53 -10.79 16.27 -0.21
N GLN A 54 -9.92 17.20 0.20
CA GLN A 54 -8.48 17.08 -0.04
C GLN A 54 -7.86 15.91 0.73
N GLN A 55 -8.09 15.80 2.05
CA GLN A 55 -7.50 14.74 2.86
C GLN A 55 -8.04 13.35 2.49
N GLY A 56 -9.31 13.25 2.07
CA GLY A 56 -9.89 12.02 1.53
C GLY A 56 -9.19 11.54 0.27
N LYS A 57 -8.94 12.46 -0.69
CA LYS A 57 -8.16 12.14 -1.90
C LYS A 57 -6.73 11.74 -1.57
N GLU A 58 -6.07 12.41 -0.62
CA GLU A 58 -4.71 12.07 -0.19
C GLU A 58 -4.61 10.66 0.38
N ALA A 59 -5.52 10.30 1.31
CA ALA A 59 -5.58 8.97 1.88
C ALA A 59 -5.88 7.90 0.82
N LEU A 60 -6.85 8.15 -0.06
CA LEU A 60 -7.25 7.21 -1.11
C LEU A 60 -6.12 7.00 -2.14
N ASN A 61 -5.52 8.08 -2.64
CA ASN A 61 -4.41 8.01 -3.59
C ASN A 61 -3.22 7.26 -3.01
N PHE A 62 -2.90 7.48 -1.73
CA PHE A 62 -1.82 6.78 -1.08
C PHE A 62 -2.07 5.27 -1.00
N GLN A 63 -3.27 4.85 -0.58
CA GLN A 63 -3.59 3.43 -0.48
C GLN A 63 -3.65 2.74 -1.86
N LEU A 64 -4.15 3.43 -2.89
CA LEU A 64 -4.07 2.96 -4.26
C LEU A 64 -2.62 2.81 -4.74
N SER A 65 -1.73 3.74 -4.35
CA SER A 65 -0.30 3.67 -4.69
C SER A 65 0.37 2.47 -4.05
N MET A 66 0.10 2.23 -2.76
CA MET A 66 0.62 1.06 -2.03
C MET A 66 0.12 -0.24 -2.66
N TRP A 67 -1.13 -0.27 -3.12
CA TRP A 67 -1.69 -1.39 -3.87
C TRP A 67 -0.94 -1.66 -5.17
N VAL A 68 -0.70 -0.63 -5.97
CA VAL A 68 0.06 -0.76 -7.23
C VAL A 68 1.48 -1.28 -6.95
N TYR A 69 2.16 -0.76 -5.93
CA TYR A 69 3.48 -1.25 -5.55
C TYR A 69 3.44 -2.72 -5.11
N GLY A 70 2.43 -3.11 -4.33
CA GLY A 70 2.21 -4.49 -3.92
C GLY A 70 1.96 -5.43 -5.10
N VAL A 71 1.16 -5.02 -6.08
CA VAL A 71 0.90 -5.81 -7.30
C VAL A 71 2.17 -5.99 -8.12
N VAL A 72 2.96 -4.93 -8.32
CA VAL A 72 4.24 -5.02 -9.05
C VAL A 72 5.19 -5.99 -8.34
N ILE A 73 5.34 -5.86 -7.03
CA ILE A 73 6.18 -6.78 -6.23
C ILE A 73 5.67 -8.21 -6.33
N GLY A 74 4.34 -8.42 -6.23
CA GLY A 74 3.73 -9.74 -6.33
C GLY A 74 3.95 -10.42 -7.69
N VAL A 75 3.83 -9.66 -8.79
CA VAL A 75 4.11 -10.16 -10.14
C VAL A 75 5.59 -10.56 -10.29
N LEU A 76 6.51 -9.74 -9.79
CA LEU A 76 7.94 -10.06 -9.81
C LEU A 76 8.26 -11.30 -8.96
N ALA A 77 7.63 -11.43 -7.79
CA ALA A 77 7.79 -12.56 -6.91
C ALA A 77 7.29 -13.86 -7.55
N PHE A 78 6.12 -13.80 -8.18
CA PHE A 78 5.53 -14.91 -8.93
C PHE A 78 6.40 -15.33 -10.11
N ALA A 79 6.94 -14.37 -10.86
CA ALA A 79 7.85 -14.66 -11.97
C ALA A 79 9.13 -15.36 -11.50
N LEU A 80 9.78 -14.85 -10.43
CA LEU A 80 10.99 -15.49 -9.87
C LEU A 80 10.70 -16.91 -9.38
N PHE A 81 9.59 -17.09 -8.66
CA PHE A 81 9.21 -18.41 -8.16
C PHE A 81 8.94 -19.39 -9.31
N SER A 82 8.23 -18.93 -10.35
CA SER A 82 7.96 -19.74 -11.55
C SER A 82 9.24 -20.15 -12.28
N LEU A 83 10.21 -19.25 -12.40
CA LEU A 83 11.53 -19.56 -12.96
C LEU A 83 12.26 -20.64 -12.14
N GLY A 84 12.13 -20.61 -10.82
CA GLY A 84 12.65 -21.64 -9.93
C GLY A 84 12.07 -23.01 -10.16
N VAL A 85 10.75 -23.09 -10.25
CA VAL A 85 10.02 -24.33 -10.51
C VAL A 85 10.37 -24.88 -11.89
N ILE A 86 10.38 -24.03 -12.92
CA ILE A 86 10.73 -24.43 -14.29
C ILE A 86 12.19 -24.89 -14.35
N GLY A 87 13.12 -24.12 -13.77
CA GLY A 87 14.54 -24.49 -13.72
C GLY A 87 14.77 -25.82 -13.00
N GLY A 88 14.05 -26.05 -11.90
CA GLY A 88 14.10 -27.31 -11.17
C GLY A 88 13.60 -28.51 -11.99
N ALA A 89 12.47 -28.35 -12.67
CA ALA A 89 11.91 -29.36 -13.54
C ALA A 89 12.79 -29.64 -14.77
N LEU A 90 13.36 -28.60 -15.38
CA LEU A 90 14.25 -28.76 -16.54
C LEU A 90 15.59 -29.41 -16.14
N GLY A 91 16.17 -29.03 -15.01
CA GLY A 91 17.42 -29.62 -14.52
C GLY A 91 17.28 -31.12 -14.25
N THR A 92 16.17 -31.53 -13.62
CA THR A 92 15.85 -32.94 -13.40
C THR A 92 15.57 -33.68 -14.71
N ALA A 93 14.78 -33.10 -15.62
CA ALA A 93 14.50 -33.70 -16.94
C ALA A 93 15.76 -33.85 -17.82
N ALA A 94 16.76 -32.99 -17.63
CA ALA A 94 18.05 -33.04 -18.34
C ALA A 94 19.04 -34.08 -17.74
N GLY A 95 18.64 -34.83 -16.71
CA GLY A 95 19.51 -35.80 -16.02
C GLY A 95 20.52 -35.17 -15.05
N SER A 96 20.33 -33.89 -14.72
CA SER A 96 21.17 -33.13 -13.79
C SER A 96 20.39 -32.75 -12.53
N GLU A 97 20.18 -33.72 -11.65
CA GLU A 97 19.39 -33.54 -10.42
C GLU A 97 19.94 -32.41 -9.54
N ASP A 98 21.27 -32.31 -9.41
CA ASP A 98 21.94 -31.25 -8.64
C ASP A 98 21.61 -29.84 -9.18
N LEU A 99 21.59 -29.67 -10.51
CA LEU A 99 21.24 -28.40 -11.13
C LEU A 99 19.77 -28.06 -10.92
N GLY A 100 18.88 -29.06 -10.97
CA GLY A 100 17.46 -28.88 -10.70
C GLY A 100 17.20 -28.45 -9.25
N ILE A 101 17.82 -29.13 -8.29
CA ILE A 101 17.72 -28.79 -6.86
C ILE A 101 18.28 -27.39 -6.60
N PHE A 102 19.45 -27.07 -7.16
CA PHE A 102 20.05 -25.75 -7.02
C PHE A 102 19.16 -24.64 -7.59
N ALA A 103 18.58 -24.84 -8.78
CA ALA A 103 17.68 -23.87 -9.39
C ALA A 103 16.43 -23.61 -8.53
N PHE A 104 15.79 -24.68 -8.04
CA PHE A 104 14.60 -24.55 -7.19
C PHE A 104 14.91 -23.95 -5.82
N LEU A 105 15.89 -24.49 -5.08
CA LEU A 105 16.23 -24.01 -3.75
C LEU A 105 16.88 -22.62 -3.77
N GLY A 106 17.68 -22.31 -4.79
CA GLY A 106 18.32 -21.00 -4.93
C GLY A 106 17.31 -19.88 -5.18
N THR A 107 16.35 -20.10 -6.09
CA THR A 107 15.26 -19.14 -6.34
C THR A 107 14.29 -19.05 -5.16
N PHE A 108 14.02 -20.16 -4.49
CA PHE A 108 13.24 -20.16 -3.25
C PHE A 108 13.94 -19.34 -2.15
N ALA A 109 15.23 -19.56 -1.90
CA ALA A 109 16.00 -18.76 -0.95
C ALA A 109 16.01 -17.27 -1.32
N ALA A 110 16.21 -16.95 -2.61
CA ALA A 110 16.14 -15.57 -3.10
C ALA A 110 14.75 -14.95 -2.87
N PHE A 111 13.67 -15.72 -3.02
CA PHE A 111 12.33 -15.23 -2.69
C PHE A 111 12.23 -14.76 -1.24
N PHE A 112 12.69 -15.56 -0.27
CA PHE A 112 12.64 -15.18 1.14
C PHE A 112 13.59 -14.03 1.47
N VAL A 113 14.79 -14.03 0.92
CA VAL A 113 15.79 -12.99 1.22
C VAL A 113 15.39 -11.63 0.66
N PHE A 114 14.78 -11.58 -0.53
CA PHE A 114 14.44 -10.31 -1.18
C PHE A 114 12.99 -9.88 -0.96
N PHE A 115 12.02 -10.76 -1.23
CA PHE A 115 10.62 -10.35 -1.28
C PHE A 115 9.98 -10.23 0.11
N VAL A 116 10.35 -11.08 1.07
CA VAL A 116 9.78 -10.99 2.41
C VAL A 116 10.16 -9.66 3.09
N PRO A 117 11.43 -9.23 3.15
CA PRO A 117 11.77 -7.91 3.69
C PRO A 117 11.08 -6.77 2.94
N LEU A 118 10.98 -6.86 1.61
CA LEU A 118 10.32 -5.83 0.79
C LEU A 118 8.82 -5.70 1.10
N LEU A 119 8.12 -6.83 1.28
CA LEU A 119 6.70 -6.84 1.67
C LEU A 119 6.50 -6.34 3.10
N LEU A 120 7.42 -6.64 4.02
CA LEU A 120 7.41 -6.08 5.38
C LEU A 120 7.59 -4.56 5.36
N LEU A 121 8.53 -4.04 4.56
CA LEU A 121 8.71 -2.60 4.37
C LEU A 121 7.45 -1.95 3.79
N LEU A 122 6.82 -2.58 2.79
CA LEU A 122 5.56 -2.13 2.22
C LEU A 122 4.40 -2.16 3.21
N SER A 123 4.47 -2.96 4.27
CA SER A 123 3.45 -3.01 5.32
C SER A 123 3.70 -1.98 6.42
N ILE A 124 4.96 -1.83 6.85
CA ILE A 124 5.34 -0.99 7.99
C ILE A 124 5.41 0.49 7.60
N ILE A 125 6.02 0.84 6.47
CA ILE A 125 6.21 2.25 6.06
C ILE A 125 4.85 2.97 5.90
N PRO A 126 3.85 2.39 5.21
CA PRO A 126 2.54 3.05 5.08
C PRO A 126 1.81 3.18 6.41
N PHE A 127 1.99 2.22 7.31
CA PHE A 127 1.43 2.31 8.66
C PHE A 127 2.04 3.48 9.45
N ILE A 128 3.37 3.69 9.35
CA ILE A 128 4.03 4.86 9.94
C ILE A 128 3.48 6.16 9.35
N PHE A 129 3.39 6.27 8.02
CA PHE A 129 2.85 7.47 7.39
C PHE A 129 1.39 7.74 7.76
N MET A 130 0.58 6.69 7.93
CA MET A 130 -0.78 6.82 8.43
C MET A 130 -0.82 7.40 9.85
N ILE A 131 0.04 6.93 10.77
CA ILE A 131 0.15 7.51 12.13
C ILE A 131 0.55 8.99 12.05
N VAL A 132 1.56 9.33 11.24
CA VAL A 132 2.01 10.72 11.07
C VAL A 132 0.89 11.58 10.49
N ALA A 133 0.12 11.06 9.54
CA ALA A 133 -1.04 11.75 8.98
C ALA A 133 -2.07 12.07 10.06
N VAL A 134 -2.44 11.08 10.88
CA VAL A 134 -3.38 11.23 11.99
C VAL A 134 -2.93 12.32 12.97
N VAL A 135 -1.67 12.29 13.41
CA VAL A 135 -1.10 13.29 14.34
C VAL A 135 -1.11 14.70 13.73
N ARG A 136 -0.83 14.83 12.43
CA ARG A 136 -0.81 16.13 11.76
C ARG A 136 -2.23 16.68 11.57
N VAL A 137 -3.17 15.89 11.07
CA VAL A 137 -4.54 16.38 10.87
C VAL A 137 -5.26 16.66 12.19
N SER A 138 -4.91 15.96 13.29
CA SER A 138 -5.44 16.27 14.62
C SER A 138 -4.97 17.62 15.15
N SER A 139 -3.79 18.10 14.73
CA SER A 139 -3.30 19.44 15.06
C SER A 139 -3.76 20.52 14.07
N GLY A 140 -4.65 20.17 13.13
CA GLY A 140 -5.16 21.09 12.12
C GLY A 140 -4.23 21.27 10.91
N GLN A 141 -3.14 20.49 10.82
CA GLN A 141 -2.19 20.57 9.71
C GLN A 141 -2.57 19.54 8.63
N PRO A 142 -2.78 19.96 7.37
CA PRO A 142 -3.04 19.03 6.28
C PRO A 142 -1.84 18.10 6.05
N TYR A 143 -2.10 16.84 5.71
CA TYR A 143 -1.05 15.88 5.39
C TYR A 143 -1.04 15.55 3.90
N HIS A 144 0.17 15.37 3.38
CA HIS A 144 0.42 14.87 2.03
C HIS A 144 1.30 13.63 2.15
N TYR A 145 0.83 12.52 1.60
CA TYR A 145 1.56 11.26 1.70
C TYR A 145 2.76 11.25 0.74
N PRO A 146 3.98 10.95 1.21
CA PRO A 146 5.11 10.64 0.34
C PRO A 146 4.79 9.44 -0.54
N LEU A 147 5.39 9.39 -1.73
CA LEU A 147 5.24 8.26 -2.68
C LEU A 147 3.79 8.02 -3.16
N SER A 148 2.91 9.01 -3.01
CA SER A 148 1.53 8.93 -3.50
C SER A 148 1.42 9.33 -4.97
N ILE A 149 0.82 8.48 -5.77
CA ILE A 149 0.43 8.72 -7.17
C ILE A 149 -0.99 9.31 -7.17
N ARG A 150 -1.19 10.42 -7.88
CA ARG A 150 -2.47 11.14 -7.94
C ARG A 150 -3.43 10.51 -8.96
N PHE A 151 -4.17 9.47 -8.54
CA PHE A 151 -5.24 8.86 -9.34
C PHE A 151 -6.49 9.75 -9.37
N VAL A 152 -6.89 10.23 -8.21
CA VAL A 152 -8.01 11.16 -8.04
C VAL A 152 -7.46 12.58 -7.88
N ARG A 153 -7.89 13.50 -8.75
CA ARG A 153 -7.49 14.91 -8.78
C ARG A 153 -8.53 15.80 -8.10
#